data_AF-A0A7J2REM4-F1
#
_entry.id   AF-A0A7J2REM4-F1
#
_cell.length_a   1.000
_cell.length_b   1.000
_cell.length_c   1.000
_cell.angle_alpha   90.00
_cell.angle_beta   90.00
_cell.angle_gamma   90.00
#
_symmetry.space_group_name_H-M   'P 1'
#
loop_
_entity.id
_entity.type
_entity.pdbx_description
1 polymer ?
#
loop_
_entity_poly.entity_id
_entity_poly.type
_entity_poly.pdbx_seq_one_letter_code
_entity_poly.pdbx_strand_id
1 'polypeptide(L)'
;MLTTNRDYPVLYPAEFDCDCDPDFSYKVGKLKGIPVFNLPALDTCPHRTWLCEAACYAQKGHFTRPRARNLLKRNHQASKCDCFVRRMTYIIKNLLNYVILTKHMVIRWHSSGDFYSRKHFRKCVDLAELFPEITFFAYTRNYTLDLNLCPDNFIVFYSRDVTTKKINLTAKKHSFMMNHHKDKVKVPHLTKYKNGVICTSNRCDLCKYCWEGKGDVYFPQKYKTHEVKNPSIKDKI
;
A
#
# COMPACT_ATOMS: atom_id res chain seq x y z
N MET A 1 4.16 31.45 5.69
CA MET A 1 3.08 30.60 5.13
C MET A 1 3.59 29.99 3.84
N LEU A 2 3.97 28.71 3.83
CA LEU A 2 4.50 28.04 2.64
C LEU A 2 3.33 27.50 1.81
N THR A 3 3.03 28.19 0.72
CA THR A 3 2.05 27.80 -0.28
C THR A 3 2.49 26.49 -0.94
N THR A 4 1.64 25.47 -0.88
CA THR A 4 1.88 24.16 -1.47
C THR A 4 1.53 24.18 -2.95
N ASN A 5 2.30 24.90 -3.78
CA ASN A 5 2.35 24.66 -5.21
C ASN A 5 3.67 23.96 -5.52
N ARG A 6 3.67 22.63 -5.39
CA ARG A 6 4.58 21.80 -6.17
C ARG A 6 3.78 21.27 -7.35
N ASP A 7 3.65 22.12 -8.36
CA ASP A 7 3.39 21.67 -9.71
C ASP A 7 4.64 20.89 -10.14
N TYR A 8 4.63 19.58 -9.89
CA TYR A 8 5.59 18.72 -10.55
C TYR A 8 5.22 18.77 -12.04
N PRO A 9 6.13 19.21 -12.92
CA PRO A 9 5.84 19.23 -14.33
C PRO A 9 5.56 17.80 -14.76
N VAL A 10 4.32 17.57 -15.19
CA VAL A 10 3.92 16.36 -15.86
C VAL A 10 4.58 16.41 -17.23
N LEU A 11 5.86 16.06 -17.28
CA LEU A 11 6.60 15.93 -18.53
C LEU A 11 6.12 14.64 -19.18
N TYR A 12 4.93 14.60 -19.75
CA TYR A 12 4.60 13.51 -20.66
C TYR A 12 5.30 13.81 -21.99
N PRO A 13 6.14 12.90 -22.52
CA PRO A 13 6.55 12.98 -23.92
C PRO A 13 5.28 12.96 -24.75
N ALA A 14 5.26 13.74 -25.83
CA ALA A 14 4.13 13.85 -26.75
C ALA A 14 3.76 12.53 -27.46
N GLU A 15 4.49 11.43 -27.22
CA GLU A 15 4.49 10.22 -28.05
C GLU A 15 4.19 8.93 -27.26
N PHE A 16 3.27 8.99 -26.31
CA PHE A 16 2.66 7.76 -25.86
C PHE A 16 1.30 7.64 -26.52
N ASP A 17 1.22 6.76 -27.50
CA ASP A 17 -0.03 6.28 -28.11
C ASP A 17 -0.81 5.40 -27.12
N CYS A 18 -1.16 5.98 -25.97
CA CYS A 18 -2.09 5.40 -25.00
C CYS A 18 -2.53 6.43 -23.95
N ASP A 19 -3.82 6.46 -23.64
CA ASP A 19 -4.46 7.36 -22.66
C ASP A 19 -4.22 6.98 -21.18
N CYS A 20 -3.18 6.19 -20.90
CA CYS A 20 -2.86 5.77 -19.55
C CYS A 20 -2.16 6.89 -18.78
N ASP A 21 -2.83 7.43 -17.76
CA ASP A 21 -2.37 8.55 -16.91
C ASP A 21 -2.19 8.11 -15.43
N PRO A 22 -1.23 7.21 -15.12
CA PRO A 22 -0.96 6.81 -13.76
C PRO A 22 -0.12 7.86 -13.04
N ASP A 23 -0.32 8.02 -11.73
CA ASP A 23 0.45 9.00 -10.97
C ASP A 23 0.73 8.52 -9.54
N PHE A 24 1.88 8.93 -9.03
CA PHE A 24 2.27 8.70 -7.64
C PHE A 24 1.75 9.82 -6.75
N SER A 25 1.11 9.45 -5.66
CA SER A 25 0.90 10.38 -4.56
C SER A 25 2.16 10.51 -3.72
N TYR A 26 2.58 11.73 -3.42
CA TYR A 26 3.62 12.02 -2.43
C TYR A 26 2.96 12.30 -1.09
N LYS A 27 3.31 11.54 -0.05
CA LYS A 27 2.75 11.82 1.27
C LYS A 27 3.37 13.07 1.88
N VAL A 28 2.51 14.01 2.23
CA VAL A 28 2.81 15.13 3.13
C VAL A 28 2.57 14.63 4.56
N GLY A 29 3.52 13.90 5.17
CA GLY A 29 3.30 13.27 6.48
C GLY A 29 4.34 12.23 6.86
N LYS A 30 3.96 11.15 7.59
CA LYS A 30 4.84 10.08 8.11
C LYS A 30 5.87 9.49 7.13
N LEU A 31 5.68 9.72 5.83
CA LEU A 31 6.47 9.20 4.71
C LEU A 31 6.80 10.34 3.74
N LYS A 32 7.39 11.44 4.23
CA LYS A 32 7.79 12.57 3.38
C LYS A 32 8.72 12.05 2.28
N GLY A 33 8.35 12.25 1.02
CA GLY A 33 9.19 11.96 -0.13
C GLY A 33 9.15 10.53 -0.68
N ILE A 34 8.28 9.65 -0.17
CA ILE A 34 8.12 8.30 -0.74
C ILE A 34 6.98 8.30 -1.75
N PRO A 35 7.23 7.95 -3.03
CA PRO A 35 6.19 7.77 -4.03
C PRO A 35 5.27 6.62 -3.64
N VAL A 36 3.95 6.86 -3.68
CA VAL A 36 2.94 5.84 -3.36
C VAL A 36 1.89 5.78 -4.45
N PHE A 37 1.74 4.61 -5.08
CA PHE A 37 0.67 4.35 -6.04
C PHE A 37 -0.52 3.71 -5.33
N ASN A 38 -1.58 4.49 -5.18
CA ASN A 38 -2.76 4.11 -4.43
C ASN A 38 -3.94 3.81 -5.36
N LEU A 39 -4.82 2.92 -4.91
CA LEU A 39 -6.05 2.53 -5.59
C LEU A 39 -7.28 2.79 -4.69
N PRO A 40 -8.51 2.80 -5.26
CA PRO A 40 -9.74 2.93 -4.50
C PRO A 40 -9.92 1.74 -3.55
N ALA A 41 -9.90 1.99 -2.24
CA ALA A 41 -10.11 0.95 -1.25
C ALA A 41 -11.54 0.40 -1.33
N LEU A 42 -11.73 -0.85 -0.89
CA LEU A 42 -12.94 -1.66 -1.05
C LEU A 42 -13.16 -2.14 -2.48
N ASP A 43 -13.25 -1.23 -3.44
CA ASP A 43 -13.51 -1.56 -4.86
C ASP A 43 -12.40 -2.43 -5.46
N THR A 44 -11.15 -2.17 -5.07
CA THR A 44 -9.97 -2.92 -5.56
C THR A 44 -9.45 -3.95 -4.54
N CYS A 45 -10.25 -4.28 -3.52
CA CYS A 45 -9.88 -5.20 -2.45
C CYS A 45 -10.71 -6.49 -2.52
N PRO A 46 -10.39 -7.44 -3.43
CA PRO A 46 -11.22 -8.62 -3.69
C PRO A 46 -11.30 -9.59 -2.51
N HIS A 47 -10.28 -9.61 -1.65
CA HIS A 47 -10.16 -10.55 -0.53
C HIS A 47 -10.16 -9.84 0.83
N ARG A 48 -10.85 -8.71 0.92
CA ARG A 48 -11.11 -8.03 2.19
C ARG A 48 -12.02 -8.88 3.06
N THR A 49 -11.77 -8.86 4.36
CA THR A 49 -12.66 -9.43 5.37
C THR A 49 -13.64 -8.37 5.86
N TRP A 50 -14.70 -8.79 6.56
CA TRP A 50 -15.64 -7.87 7.20
C TRP A 50 -14.93 -6.90 8.15
N LEU A 51 -13.92 -7.37 8.89
CA LEU A 51 -13.13 -6.53 9.79
C LEU A 51 -12.28 -5.53 9.01
N CYS A 52 -11.65 -5.96 7.91
CA CYS A 52 -10.87 -5.09 7.05
C CYS A 52 -11.74 -3.99 6.42
N GLU A 53 -12.97 -4.30 6.05
CA GLU A 53 -13.94 -3.34 5.51
C GLU A 53 -14.38 -2.32 6.59
N ALA A 54 -14.83 -2.81 7.74
CA ALA A 54 -15.28 -1.96 8.85
C ALA A 54 -14.17 -1.05 9.40
N ALA A 55 -12.93 -1.55 9.48
CA ALA A 55 -11.79 -0.82 10.01
C ALA A 55 -10.95 -0.11 8.94
N CYS A 56 -11.39 -0.07 7.68
CA CYS A 56 -10.59 0.47 6.58
C CYS A 56 -10.26 1.95 6.79
N TYR A 57 -8.99 2.26 7.09
CA TYR A 57 -8.57 3.64 7.31
C TYR A 57 -8.67 4.51 6.05
N ALA A 58 -8.66 3.88 4.86
CA ALA A 58 -8.75 4.58 3.59
C ALA A 58 -10.19 5.05 3.26
N GLN A 59 -11.17 4.70 4.09
CA GLN A 59 -12.52 5.28 4.05
C GLN A 59 -12.65 6.57 4.87
N LYS A 60 -11.56 7.07 5.47
CA LYS A 60 -11.56 8.22 6.39
C LYS A 60 -10.47 9.25 6.02
N GLY A 61 -10.64 10.48 6.48
CA GLY A 61 -9.61 11.53 6.42
C GLY A 61 -9.25 11.95 5.00
N HIS A 62 -7.96 12.12 4.70
CA HIS A 62 -7.50 12.66 3.42
C HIS A 62 -7.93 11.83 2.18
N PHE A 63 -8.18 10.52 2.35
CA PHE A 63 -8.62 9.66 1.25
C PHE A 63 -10.04 9.96 0.76
N THR A 64 -10.89 10.60 1.58
CA THR A 64 -12.27 10.93 1.18
C THR A 64 -12.36 12.24 0.40
N ARG A 65 -11.29 13.05 0.37
CA ARG A 65 -11.25 14.32 -0.35
C ARG A 65 -11.43 14.09 -1.86
N PRO A 66 -12.19 14.92 -2.59
CA PRO A 66 -12.45 14.74 -4.02
C PRO A 66 -11.18 14.56 -4.87
N ARG A 67 -10.16 15.40 -4.66
CA ARG A 67 -8.87 15.29 -5.35
C ARG A 67 -8.20 13.92 -5.14
N ALA A 68 -8.22 13.41 -3.92
CA ALA A 68 -7.66 12.09 -3.62
C ALA A 68 -8.48 11.00 -4.32
N ARG A 69 -9.82 11.02 -4.20
CA ARG A 69 -10.69 10.04 -4.87
C ARG A 69 -10.53 10.03 -6.38
N ASN A 70 -10.39 11.20 -7.01
CA ASN A 70 -10.16 11.31 -8.45
C ASN A 70 -8.82 10.69 -8.87
N LEU A 71 -7.74 10.96 -8.12
CA LEU A 71 -6.44 10.31 -8.34
C LEU A 71 -6.54 8.79 -8.19
N LEU A 72 -7.20 8.28 -7.14
CA LEU A 72 -7.37 6.84 -6.95
C LEU A 72 -8.13 6.20 -8.12
N LYS A 73 -9.23 6.81 -8.58
CA LYS A 73 -10.02 6.34 -9.73
C LYS A 73 -9.18 6.32 -11.01
N ARG A 74 -8.45 7.41 -11.27
CA ARG A 74 -7.56 7.52 -12.42
C ARG A 74 -6.47 6.45 -12.41
N ASN A 75 -5.80 6.25 -11.27
CA ASN A 75 -4.81 5.18 -11.09
C ASN A 75 -5.40 3.79 -11.32
N HIS A 76 -6.64 3.55 -10.87
CA HIS A 76 -7.32 2.29 -11.14
C HIS A 76 -7.54 2.07 -12.64
N GLN A 77 -7.99 3.08 -13.38
CA GLN A 77 -8.15 2.95 -14.83
C GLN A 77 -6.80 2.77 -15.54
N ALA A 78 -5.80 3.60 -15.19
CA ALA A 78 -4.45 3.50 -15.74
C ALA A 78 -3.84 2.10 -15.52
N SER A 79 -4.04 1.51 -14.33
CA SER A 79 -3.52 0.16 -14.04
C SER A 79 -4.10 -0.95 -14.94
N LYS A 80 -5.25 -0.70 -15.57
CA LYS A 80 -5.88 -1.64 -16.52
C LYS A 80 -5.29 -1.53 -17.92
N CYS A 81 -4.84 -0.35 -18.33
CA CYS A 81 -4.27 -0.08 -19.66
C CYS A 81 -3.07 -1.00 -19.95
N ASP A 82 -2.92 -1.43 -21.20
CA ASP A 82 -1.83 -2.34 -21.57
C ASP A 82 -0.45 -1.65 -21.55
N CYS A 83 -0.40 -0.36 -21.87
CA CYS A 83 0.83 0.43 -21.79
C CYS A 83 1.21 0.88 -20.36
N PHE A 84 0.51 0.43 -19.32
CA PHE A 84 0.73 0.88 -17.94
C PHE A 84 2.19 0.74 -17.49
N VAL A 85 2.82 -0.42 -17.77
CA VAL A 85 4.23 -0.66 -17.42
C VAL A 85 5.11 0.38 -18.08
N ARG A 86 4.96 0.59 -19.40
CA ARG A 86 5.72 1.59 -20.17
C ARG A 86 5.58 3.01 -19.59
N ARG A 87 4.36 3.42 -19.25
CA ARG A 87 4.08 4.73 -18.64
C ARG A 87 4.71 4.85 -17.26
N MET A 88 4.55 3.84 -16.40
CA MET A 88 5.16 3.82 -15.07
C MET A 88 6.69 3.82 -15.13
N THR A 89 7.30 3.09 -16.07
CA THR A 89 8.75 3.10 -16.31
C THR A 89 9.23 4.51 -16.60
N TYR A 90 8.55 5.25 -17.47
CA TYR A 90 8.89 6.63 -17.77
C TYR A 90 8.79 7.52 -16.54
N ILE A 91 7.70 7.43 -15.77
CA ILE A 91 7.53 8.20 -14.53
C ILE A 91 8.66 7.89 -13.55
N ILE A 92 8.94 6.61 -13.29
CA ILE A 92 9.97 6.18 -12.35
C ILE A 92 11.36 6.68 -12.76
N LYS A 93 11.71 6.61 -14.06
CA LYS A 93 12.97 7.16 -14.59
C LYS A 93 13.10 8.66 -14.32
N ASN A 94 12.02 9.42 -14.51
CA ASN A 94 12.04 10.84 -14.17
C ASN A 94 12.24 11.07 -12.67
N LEU A 95 11.59 10.27 -11.81
CA LEU A 95 11.82 10.38 -10.36
C LEU A 95 13.27 10.15 -9.97
N LEU A 96 13.92 9.15 -10.58
CA LEU A 96 15.34 8.88 -10.34
C LEU A 96 16.22 10.07 -10.72
N ASN A 97 15.89 10.81 -11.79
CA ASN A 97 16.65 12.00 -12.19
C ASN A 97 16.53 13.16 -11.18
N TYR A 98 15.42 13.26 -10.44
CA TYR A 98 15.20 14.33 -9.45
C TYR A 98 15.68 13.98 -8.05
N VAL A 99 15.83 12.69 -7.73
CA VAL A 99 16.33 12.24 -6.42
C VAL A 99 17.86 12.22 -6.49
N ILE A 100 18.50 13.26 -5.95
CA ILE A 100 19.96 13.34 -5.80
C ILE A 100 20.46 12.01 -5.17
N LEU A 101 21.27 11.29 -5.95
CA LEU A 101 21.75 9.90 -5.87
C LEU A 101 22.48 9.49 -4.56
N THR A 102 21.94 9.81 -3.40
CA THR A 102 22.58 9.53 -2.09
C THR A 102 21.73 8.69 -1.15
N LYS A 103 20.48 8.34 -1.53
CA LYS A 103 19.60 7.52 -0.70
C LYS A 103 18.86 6.48 -1.54
N HIS A 104 18.90 5.24 -1.08
CA HIS A 104 18.12 4.11 -1.57
C HIS A 104 16.64 4.50 -1.73
N MET A 105 16.12 4.45 -2.96
CA MET A 105 14.74 4.84 -3.28
C MET A 105 13.78 3.71 -2.92
N VAL A 106 12.63 4.08 -2.35
CA VAL A 106 11.56 3.15 -2.03
C VAL A 106 10.29 3.60 -2.73
N ILE A 107 9.64 2.70 -3.47
CA ILE A 107 8.31 2.91 -4.04
C ILE A 107 7.33 2.00 -3.30
N ARG A 108 6.22 2.58 -2.83
CA ARG A 108 5.17 1.81 -2.19
C ARG A 108 3.97 1.60 -3.12
N TRP A 109 3.68 0.34 -3.38
CA TRP A 109 2.37 -0.05 -3.90
C TRP A 109 1.36 -0.08 -2.76
N HIS A 110 0.22 0.56 -2.98
CA HIS A 110 -0.99 0.44 -2.18
C HIS A 110 -0.81 0.77 -0.69
N SER A 111 -0.91 2.06 -0.38
CA SER A 111 -1.39 2.50 0.94
C SER A 111 -2.92 2.66 1.00
N SER A 112 -3.62 2.52 -0.11
CA SER A 112 -5.05 2.25 -0.18
C SER A 112 -5.33 1.37 -1.41
N GLY A 113 -6.39 0.58 -1.33
CA GLY A 113 -6.67 -0.47 -2.32
C GLY A 113 -5.79 -1.69 -2.12
N ASP A 114 -5.86 -2.63 -3.06
CA ASP A 114 -5.07 -3.87 -3.06
C ASP A 114 -4.80 -4.29 -4.52
N PHE A 115 -3.97 -5.32 -4.70
CA PHE A 115 -3.84 -6.00 -5.98
C PHE A 115 -5.16 -6.70 -6.34
N TYR A 116 -5.97 -6.05 -7.17
CA TYR A 116 -7.31 -6.53 -7.54
C TYR A 116 -7.30 -7.68 -8.55
N SER A 117 -6.17 -7.93 -9.23
CA SER A 117 -6.03 -9.02 -10.20
C SER A 117 -4.58 -9.51 -10.30
N ARG A 118 -4.40 -10.75 -10.79
CA ARG A 118 -3.08 -11.30 -11.12
C ARG A 118 -2.36 -10.49 -12.21
N LYS A 119 -3.11 -9.98 -13.22
CA LYS A 119 -2.56 -9.12 -14.28
C LYS A 119 -1.98 -7.83 -13.71
N HIS A 120 -2.69 -7.15 -12.82
CA HIS A 120 -2.18 -5.93 -12.16
C HIS A 120 -0.96 -6.23 -11.28
N PHE A 121 -0.99 -7.31 -10.50
CA PHE A 121 0.18 -7.73 -9.72
C PHE A 121 1.41 -8.01 -10.59
N ARG A 122 1.25 -8.74 -11.71
CA ARG A 122 2.36 -9.01 -12.64
C ARG A 122 2.96 -7.73 -13.20
N LYS A 123 2.15 -6.73 -13.58
CA LYS A 123 2.67 -5.42 -14.02
C LYS A 123 3.56 -4.74 -12.97
N CYS A 124 3.22 -4.87 -11.68
CA CYS A 124 4.06 -4.36 -10.60
C CYS A 124 5.34 -5.17 -10.40
N VAL A 125 5.30 -6.49 -10.65
CA VAL A 125 6.49 -7.36 -10.67
C VAL A 125 7.41 -6.98 -11.83
N ASP A 126 6.88 -6.81 -13.04
CA ASP A 126 7.65 -6.38 -14.22
C ASP A 126 8.37 -5.05 -13.94
N LEU A 127 7.71 -4.10 -13.27
CA LEU A 127 8.35 -2.86 -12.85
C LEU A 127 9.46 -3.07 -11.82
N ALA A 128 9.32 -4.02 -10.89
CA ALA A 128 10.37 -4.31 -9.94
C ALA A 128 11.60 -4.96 -10.60
N GLU A 129 11.37 -5.86 -11.57
CA GLU A 129 12.43 -6.48 -12.38
C GLU A 129 13.19 -5.44 -13.22
N LEU A 130 12.49 -4.43 -13.75
CA LEU A 130 13.08 -3.35 -14.56
C LEU A 130 13.95 -2.36 -13.76
N PHE A 131 13.77 -2.29 -12.44
CA PHE A 131 14.46 -1.32 -11.58
C PHE A 131 15.03 -1.99 -10.31
N PRO A 132 16.05 -2.87 -10.45
CA PRO A 132 16.61 -3.63 -9.33
C PRO A 132 17.22 -2.74 -8.22
N GLU A 133 17.59 -1.50 -8.53
CA GLU A 133 18.13 -0.52 -7.59
C GLU A 133 17.07 0.14 -6.69
N ILE A 134 15.78 -0.04 -7.00
CA ILE A 134 14.65 0.50 -6.25
C ILE A 134 14.05 -0.61 -5.40
N THR A 135 13.80 -0.34 -4.11
CA THR A 135 12.94 -1.22 -3.32
C THR A 135 11.48 -0.90 -3.54
N PHE A 136 10.74 -1.90 -4.04
CA PHE A 136 9.30 -1.90 -4.10
C PHE A 136 8.71 -2.54 -2.86
N PHE A 137 7.64 -1.95 -2.34
CA PHE A 137 7.04 -2.39 -1.08
C PHE A 137 5.52 -2.42 -1.16
N ALA A 138 4.90 -3.51 -0.70
CA ALA A 138 3.44 -3.63 -0.66
C ALA A 138 2.93 -4.44 0.53
N TYR A 139 1.69 -4.14 0.92
CA TYR A 139 0.84 -5.02 1.70
C TYR A 139 -0.28 -5.52 0.80
N THR A 140 -0.63 -6.80 0.91
CA THR A 140 -1.77 -7.36 0.18
C THR A 140 -2.54 -8.37 1.01
N ARG A 141 -3.86 -8.44 0.83
CA ARG A 141 -4.71 -9.52 1.35
C ARG A 141 -5.08 -10.52 0.27
N ASN A 142 -4.63 -10.32 -0.96
CA ASN A 142 -4.98 -11.19 -2.06
C ASN A 142 -4.22 -12.53 -1.96
N TYR A 143 -4.93 -13.57 -1.48
CA TYR A 143 -4.35 -14.88 -1.27
C TYR A 143 -4.13 -15.69 -2.55
N THR A 144 -4.66 -15.24 -3.69
CA THR A 144 -4.54 -15.94 -4.98
C THR A 144 -3.32 -15.50 -5.80
N LEU A 145 -2.50 -14.59 -5.27
CA LEU A 145 -1.27 -14.16 -5.93
C LEU A 145 -0.15 -15.17 -5.66
N ASP A 146 0.70 -15.38 -6.66
CA ASP A 146 1.97 -16.07 -6.47
C ASP A 146 3.05 -15.04 -6.13
N LEU A 147 3.38 -14.94 -4.85
CA LEU A 147 4.38 -14.02 -4.34
C LEU A 147 5.82 -14.52 -4.58
N ASN A 148 6.02 -15.74 -5.08
CA ASN A 148 7.35 -16.18 -5.53
C ASN A 148 7.77 -15.50 -6.82
N LEU A 149 6.85 -14.86 -7.55
CA LEU A 149 7.17 -14.06 -8.72
C LEU A 149 7.89 -12.76 -8.37
N CYS A 150 7.85 -12.31 -7.11
CA CYS A 150 8.51 -11.08 -6.70
C CYS A 150 10.04 -11.25 -6.73
N PRO A 151 10.78 -10.36 -7.43
CA PRO A 151 12.24 -10.28 -7.29
C PRO A 151 12.62 -9.81 -5.87
N ASP A 152 13.89 -9.94 -5.50
CA ASP A 152 14.38 -9.64 -4.15
C ASP A 152 14.12 -8.19 -3.72
N ASN A 153 14.11 -7.25 -4.67
CA ASN A 153 13.80 -5.84 -4.43
C ASN A 153 12.30 -5.55 -4.29
N PHE A 154 11.41 -6.55 -4.42
CA PHE A 154 9.97 -6.39 -4.23
C PHE A 154 9.49 -7.09 -2.95
N ILE A 155 9.41 -6.31 -1.87
CA ILE A 155 9.02 -6.79 -0.55
C ILE A 155 7.51 -6.71 -0.39
N VAL A 156 6.86 -7.87 -0.37
CA VAL A 156 5.41 -8.01 -0.20
C VAL A 156 5.07 -8.72 1.10
N PHE A 157 4.17 -8.12 1.87
CA PHE A 157 3.62 -8.68 3.11
C PHE A 157 2.18 -9.14 2.89
N TYR A 158 1.90 -10.41 3.20
CA TYR A 158 0.55 -10.91 3.25
C TYR A 158 -0.15 -10.47 4.55
N SER A 159 -1.16 -9.62 4.39
CA SER A 159 -1.89 -8.99 5.48
C SER A 159 -3.00 -9.88 6.01
N ARG A 160 -2.99 -10.07 7.32
CA ARG A 160 -3.87 -10.96 8.07
C ARG A 160 -4.50 -10.23 9.24
N ASP A 161 -5.58 -10.79 9.72
CA ASP A 161 -6.27 -10.43 10.96
C ASP A 161 -6.99 -11.68 11.49
N VAL A 162 -7.65 -11.54 12.64
CA VAL A 162 -8.37 -12.63 13.30
C VAL A 162 -9.51 -13.24 12.48
N THR A 163 -9.94 -12.59 11.41
CA THR A 163 -11.04 -13.03 10.51
C THR A 163 -10.52 -13.65 9.22
N THR A 164 -9.20 -13.77 9.07
CA THR A 164 -8.55 -14.31 7.86
C THR A 164 -8.67 -15.83 7.83
N LYS A 165 -9.52 -16.34 6.93
CA LYS A 165 -9.76 -17.79 6.77
C LYS A 165 -8.83 -18.44 5.75
N LYS A 166 -8.60 -17.77 4.62
CA LYS A 166 -7.71 -18.24 3.55
C LYS A 166 -6.35 -17.57 3.69
N ILE A 167 -5.28 -18.32 3.41
CA ILE A 167 -3.90 -17.84 3.49
C ILE A 167 -3.25 -17.89 2.10
N ASN A 168 -2.32 -16.98 1.84
CA ASN A 168 -1.45 -17.08 0.69
C ASN A 168 -0.33 -18.09 0.99
N LEU A 169 -0.24 -19.16 0.20
CA LEU A 169 0.72 -20.25 0.43
C LEU A 169 2.16 -19.90 0.04
N THR A 170 2.34 -18.87 -0.77
CA THR A 170 3.66 -18.39 -1.26
C THR A 170 4.20 -17.22 -0.45
N ALA A 171 3.43 -16.73 0.52
CA ALA A 171 3.84 -15.61 1.36
C ALA A 171 4.96 -16.02 2.32
N LYS A 172 6.10 -15.34 2.19
CA LYS A 172 7.24 -15.48 3.11
C LYS A 172 7.20 -14.51 4.29
N LYS A 173 6.35 -13.47 4.21
CA LYS A 173 6.26 -12.38 5.18
C LYS A 173 4.80 -12.05 5.45
N HIS A 174 4.47 -11.87 6.72
CA HIS A 174 3.12 -11.59 7.17
C HIS A 174 3.04 -10.29 7.97
N SER A 175 1.95 -9.56 7.72
CA SER A 175 1.52 -8.49 8.61
C SER A 175 0.22 -8.86 9.29
N PHE A 176 0.07 -8.52 10.56
CA PHE A 176 -1.08 -8.88 11.36
C PHE A 176 -1.73 -7.63 11.93
N MET A 177 -2.96 -7.32 11.54
CA MET A 177 -3.79 -6.36 12.24
C MET A 177 -4.34 -7.03 13.51
N MET A 178 -3.93 -6.53 14.68
CA MET A 178 -4.38 -7.07 15.96
C MET A 178 -5.77 -6.53 16.32
N ASN A 179 -6.53 -7.28 17.11
CA ASN A 179 -7.93 -6.95 17.37
C ASN A 179 -8.06 -5.87 18.45
N HIS A 180 -8.79 -4.80 18.12
CA HIS A 180 -9.03 -3.60 18.92
C HIS A 180 -9.56 -3.87 20.35
N HIS A 181 -10.34 -4.94 20.55
CA HIS A 181 -11.05 -5.17 21.81
C HIS A 181 -10.31 -6.07 22.82
N LYS A 182 -9.29 -6.82 22.40
CA LYS A 182 -8.54 -7.74 23.28
C LYS A 182 -7.05 -7.37 23.39
N ASP A 183 -6.45 -6.79 22.36
CA ASP A 183 -5.01 -6.58 22.29
C ASP A 183 -4.63 -5.11 22.60
N LYS A 184 -4.91 -4.66 23.82
CA LYS A 184 -4.47 -3.32 24.32
C LYS A 184 -2.97 -3.34 24.65
N VAL A 185 -2.14 -3.55 23.63
CA VAL A 185 -0.70 -3.76 23.82
C VAL A 185 0.05 -2.42 23.79
N LYS A 186 0.36 -1.87 24.97
CA LYS A 186 1.25 -0.72 25.14
C LYS A 186 2.69 -1.21 25.38
N VAL A 187 3.35 -1.66 24.32
CA VAL A 187 4.75 -2.11 24.39
C VAL A 187 5.66 -1.22 23.54
N PRO A 188 6.97 -1.19 23.83
CA PRO A 188 7.94 -0.50 23.00
C PRO A 188 7.88 -0.94 21.53
N HIS A 189 8.24 -0.02 20.62
CA HIS A 189 8.39 -0.36 19.21
C HIS A 189 9.45 -1.46 19.03
N LEU A 190 9.19 -2.41 18.14
CA LEU A 190 10.04 -3.59 17.87
C LEU A 190 10.12 -4.60 19.03
N THR A 191 9.17 -4.57 19.97
CA THR A 191 9.01 -5.66 20.93
C THR A 191 8.77 -6.97 20.20
N LYS A 192 9.59 -8.00 20.48
CA LYS A 192 9.43 -9.35 19.93
C LYS A 192 8.08 -9.92 20.32
N TYR A 193 7.35 -10.45 19.34
CA TYR A 193 6.04 -11.04 19.53
C TYR A 193 5.80 -12.17 18.55
N LYS A 194 5.62 -13.39 19.08
CA LYS A 194 5.58 -14.62 18.27
C LYS A 194 6.79 -14.67 17.33
N ASN A 195 6.54 -14.83 16.03
CA ASN A 195 7.57 -14.94 14.99
C ASN A 195 7.96 -13.59 14.38
N GLY A 196 7.57 -12.47 15.00
CA GLY A 196 7.82 -11.13 14.47
C GLY A 196 7.94 -10.08 15.55
N VAL A 197 7.58 -8.84 15.21
CA VAL A 197 7.69 -7.69 16.12
C VAL A 197 6.43 -6.84 16.13
N ILE A 198 6.22 -6.11 17.23
CA ILE A 198 5.11 -5.15 17.35
C ILE A 198 5.53 -3.79 16.79
N CYS A 199 4.71 -3.26 15.88
CA CYS A 199 4.88 -1.92 15.31
C CYS A 199 3.95 -0.90 15.96
N THR A 200 4.45 -0.17 16.95
CA THR A 200 3.77 0.99 17.56
C THR A 200 4.21 2.33 16.94
N SER A 201 5.28 2.33 16.14
CA SER A 201 5.92 3.53 15.59
C SER A 201 5.08 4.23 14.51
N ASN A 202 5.30 5.54 14.39
CA ASN A 202 4.90 6.35 13.25
C ASN A 202 6.11 6.87 12.43
N ARG A 203 7.33 6.42 12.76
CA ARG A 203 8.62 6.84 12.19
C ARG A 203 9.23 5.74 11.33
N CYS A 204 8.56 5.44 10.22
CA CYS A 204 9.09 4.47 9.24
C CYS A 204 10.39 4.96 8.59
N ASP A 205 10.60 6.28 8.56
CA ASP A 205 11.83 6.94 8.10
C ASP A 205 13.08 6.50 8.88
N LEU A 206 12.91 6.15 10.16
CA LEU A 206 14.00 5.67 11.02
C LEU A 206 14.04 4.13 11.10
N CYS A 207 12.89 3.50 11.28
CA CYS A 207 12.81 2.06 11.57
C CYS A 207 13.15 1.18 10.36
N LYS A 208 12.55 1.46 9.20
CA LYS A 208 12.66 0.69 7.94
C LYS A 208 12.39 -0.82 8.00
N TYR A 209 12.02 -1.41 9.14
CA TYR A 209 11.84 -2.86 9.33
C TYR A 209 11.00 -3.54 8.24
N CYS A 210 9.85 -2.96 7.89
CA CYS A 210 9.00 -3.51 6.82
C CYS A 210 9.59 -3.28 5.43
N TRP A 211 10.31 -2.18 5.20
CA TRP A 211 10.90 -1.87 3.88
C TRP A 211 12.19 -2.63 3.62
N GLU A 212 12.84 -3.13 4.66
CA GLU A 212 13.98 -4.03 4.56
C GLU A 212 13.52 -5.49 4.67
N GLY A 213 12.22 -5.73 4.82
CA GLY A 213 11.67 -7.08 4.85
C GLY A 213 12.20 -7.94 6.00
N LYS A 214 12.56 -7.34 7.14
CA LYS A 214 13.29 -8.01 8.23
C LYS A 214 12.54 -9.17 8.89
N GLY A 215 11.22 -9.22 8.77
CA GLY A 215 10.40 -10.32 9.29
C GLY A 215 8.94 -9.91 9.46
N ASP A 216 8.16 -10.76 10.12
CA ASP A 216 6.74 -10.53 10.38
C ASP A 216 6.51 -9.30 11.28
N VAL A 217 5.36 -8.66 11.09
CA VAL A 217 4.99 -7.43 11.81
C VAL A 217 3.56 -7.47 12.33
N TYR A 218 3.37 -7.05 13.58
CA TYR A 218 2.08 -6.98 14.25
C TYR A 218 1.71 -5.52 14.49
N PHE A 219 0.54 -5.12 14.00
CA PHE A 219 0.00 -3.78 14.10
C PHE A 219 -1.10 -3.74 15.16
N PRO A 220 -0.80 -3.28 16.38
CA PRO A 220 -1.83 -2.96 17.36
C PRO A 220 -2.67 -1.82 16.79
N GLN A 221 -4.01 -1.94 16.84
CA GLN A 221 -4.85 -0.79 16.51
C GLN A 221 -4.59 0.32 17.54
N LYS A 222 -4.26 1.52 17.04
CA LYS A 222 -4.17 2.71 17.89
C LYS A 222 -5.55 2.96 18.48
N TYR A 223 -5.63 3.18 19.80
CA TYR A 223 -6.83 3.58 20.52
C TYR A 223 -7.65 4.58 19.69
N LYS A 224 -8.74 4.10 19.09
CA LYS A 224 -9.83 4.93 18.64
C LYS A 224 -11.06 4.25 19.20
N THR A 225 -11.61 4.81 20.27
CA THR A 225 -12.96 4.50 20.76
C THR A 225 -13.95 4.78 19.63
N HIS A 226 -14.04 3.86 18.68
CA HIS A 226 -15.17 3.76 17.78
C HIS A 226 -16.12 2.81 18.50
N GLU A 227 -17.12 3.39 19.16
CA GLU A 227 -18.34 2.65 19.45
C GLU A 227 -18.78 2.01 18.15
N VAL A 228 -18.66 0.69 18.07
CA VAL A 228 -19.29 -0.09 17.02
C VAL A 228 -20.78 0.03 17.30
N LYS A 229 -21.44 0.99 16.66
CA LYS A 229 -22.89 0.91 16.49
C LYS A 229 -23.13 -0.33 15.65
N ASN A 230 -23.52 -1.40 16.32
CA ASN A 230 -23.93 -2.66 15.73
C ASN A 230 -25.09 -2.33 14.76
N PRO A 231 -24.96 -2.50 13.43
CA PRO A 231 -26.13 -2.46 12.57
C PRO A 231 -26.93 -3.70 12.94
N SER A 232 -28.05 -3.48 13.61
CA SER A 232 -28.97 -4.52 14.02
C SER A 232 -29.35 -5.38 12.81
N ILE A 233 -28.94 -6.65 12.87
CA ILE A 233 -29.70 -7.74 12.28
C ILE A 233 -30.97 -7.84 13.13
N LYS A 234 -32.06 -7.27 12.62
CA LYS A 234 -33.48 -7.27 13.03
C LYS A 234 -34.08 -6.08 12.25
N ASP A 235 -34.84 -6.24 11.17
CA ASP A 235 -36.07 -7.02 11.06
C ASP A 235 -36.30 -7.55 9.62
N LYS A 236 -36.51 -8.86 9.51
CA LYS A 236 -37.27 -9.53 8.45
C LYS A 236 -37.94 -10.74 9.07
N ILE A 237 -39.01 -10.49 9.81
CA ILE A 237 -40.21 -11.34 9.92
C ILE A 237 -41.38 -10.35 9.94
#